data_AF-A0A3B8WBR8-F1
#
_entry.id   AF-A0A3B8WBR8-F1
#
_cell.length_a   1.000
_cell.length_b   1.000
_cell.length_c   1.000
_cell.angle_alpha   90.00
_cell.angle_beta   90.00
_cell.angle_gamma   90.00
#
_symmetry.space_group_name_H-M   'P 1'
#
loop_
_entity.id
_entity.type
_entity.pdbx_description
1 polymer ?
#
loop_
_entity_poly.entity_id
_entity_poly.type
_entity_poly.pdbx_seq_one_letter_code
_entity_poly.pdbx_strand_id
1 'polypeptide(L)'
;ALENPLAAIQMGLIYVNPEGPGGNPDPLQSARDMRETFSRMAMNDEETVALTAGGHAFGKCHGAVPADQLSGSPESEALQLMGFGWATDAEQIEKGHITTSGLEGAWTPNPTQWGGDYFRLLFKYEYELVKSPAGAQQWQPVDPDPEDMAPDARDPSKKVPTMMTTADMALKMDPDYRTISERFRDDQAALDDAFARAWFKLCHRDMGPKVRYLGPDVPSEDLIWQDPVPTGRVASDTAVDIFKDKVLRSDLSVRELVKAAWASASTYRKSDHRGGANGAHIRMEPMKSWAVNDPEELGKVLAKLDELRDDISMADAIVIAGSAAVEKAAKDAGFDIKVPVTTGRGDASEEQTDAESFEPMEPFADGFRNYLQVRFSVPTEELLIDRAQLLGLSAPEMTVLVGGLRVLGANHGDRKEGVLTARPGQLTNDFFVNL
;
A
#
# COMPACT_ATOMS: atom_id res chain seq x y z
N ALA A 1 -18.62 -2.32 8.42
CA ALA A 1 -17.47 -2.05 7.53
C ALA A 1 -16.27 -1.74 8.40
N LEU A 2 -15.08 -2.19 8.01
CA LEU A 2 -13.84 -1.88 8.72
C LEU A 2 -13.52 -0.38 8.56
N GLU A 3 -13.11 0.27 9.65
CA GLU A 3 -12.82 1.71 9.65
C GLU A 3 -11.57 2.02 8.80
N ASN A 4 -11.65 3.02 7.92
CA ASN A 4 -10.46 3.49 7.19
C ASN A 4 -9.56 4.31 8.12
N PRO A 5 -8.23 4.14 8.07
CA PRO A 5 -7.43 3.38 7.09
C PRO A 5 -7.02 1.97 7.55
N LEU A 6 -7.70 1.37 8.53
CA LEU A 6 -7.31 0.07 9.09
C LEU A 6 -7.46 -1.06 8.08
N ALA A 7 -6.55 -2.04 8.14
CA ALA A 7 -6.55 -3.23 7.29
C ALA A 7 -6.50 -4.54 8.11
N ALA A 8 -6.80 -4.47 9.41
CA ALA A 8 -6.91 -5.62 10.30
C ALA A 8 -8.18 -5.54 11.15
N ILE A 9 -8.83 -6.68 11.41
CA ILE A 9 -10.14 -6.72 12.09
C ILE A 9 -10.07 -6.50 13.61
N GLN A 10 -8.90 -6.63 14.22
CA GLN A 10 -8.66 -6.33 15.63
C GLN A 10 -7.29 -5.68 15.82
N MET A 11 -7.19 -4.81 16.83
CA MET A 11 -5.93 -4.20 17.24
C MET A 11 -4.89 -5.28 17.57
N GLY A 12 -3.68 -5.14 17.02
CA GLY A 12 -2.55 -6.06 17.25
C GLY A 12 -2.55 -7.30 16.35
N LEU A 13 -3.55 -7.51 15.49
CA LEU A 13 -3.52 -8.55 14.45
C LEU A 13 -2.93 -8.02 13.14
N ILE A 14 -2.45 -8.94 12.31
CA ILE A 14 -1.96 -8.62 10.96
C ILE A 14 -3.14 -8.42 9.98
N TYR A 15 -4.07 -9.37 9.90
CA TYR A 15 -5.24 -9.33 9.00
C TYR A 15 -6.51 -9.72 9.76
N VAL A 16 -6.70 -11.02 9.98
CA VAL A 16 -7.90 -11.62 10.56
C VAL A 16 -7.58 -12.39 11.83
N ASN A 17 -8.62 -12.70 12.61
CA ASN A 17 -8.51 -13.60 13.74
C ASN A 17 -8.50 -15.06 13.24
N PRO A 18 -7.49 -15.88 13.58
CA PRO A 18 -7.37 -17.26 13.10
C PRO A 18 -8.47 -18.19 13.61
N GLU A 19 -9.14 -17.85 14.72
CA GLU A 19 -10.30 -18.59 15.23
C GLU A 19 -11.61 -18.17 14.55
N GLY A 20 -11.59 -17.09 13.75
CA GLY A 20 -12.75 -16.48 13.10
C GLY A 20 -13.24 -15.20 13.79
N PRO A 21 -14.21 -14.48 13.20
CA PRO A 21 -14.56 -13.12 13.64
C PRO A 21 -15.07 -13.06 15.08
N GLY A 22 -14.40 -12.28 15.93
CA GLY A 22 -14.71 -12.22 17.36
C GLY A 22 -14.48 -13.53 18.12
N GLY A 23 -13.67 -14.44 17.56
CA GLY A 23 -13.47 -15.79 18.08
C GLY A 23 -14.59 -16.79 17.73
N ASN A 24 -15.51 -16.43 16.85
CA ASN A 24 -16.53 -17.36 16.35
C ASN A 24 -15.99 -18.17 15.16
N PRO A 25 -15.89 -19.51 15.24
CA PRO A 25 -15.32 -20.37 14.20
C PRO A 25 -16.29 -20.59 13.04
N ASP A 26 -16.66 -19.51 12.36
CA ASP A 26 -17.46 -19.49 11.15
C ASP A 26 -16.56 -19.21 9.93
N PRO A 27 -16.26 -20.22 9.10
CA PRO A 27 -15.38 -20.07 7.95
C PRO A 27 -15.89 -19.09 6.89
N LEU A 28 -17.21 -18.94 6.72
CA LEU A 28 -17.76 -18.01 5.72
C LEU A 28 -17.63 -16.56 6.18
N GLN A 29 -17.79 -16.31 7.48
CA GLN A 29 -17.51 -14.99 8.04
C GLN A 29 -16.01 -14.69 8.04
N SER A 30 -15.16 -15.70 8.27
CA SER A 30 -13.71 -15.56 8.11
C SER A 30 -13.33 -15.20 6.67
N ALA A 31 -13.96 -15.83 5.66
CA ALA A 31 -13.72 -15.51 4.25
C ALA A 31 -14.03 -14.05 3.91
N ARG A 32 -15.16 -13.52 4.42
CA ARG A 32 -15.53 -12.11 4.28
C ARG A 32 -14.43 -11.20 4.84
N ASP A 33 -13.96 -11.48 6.05
CA ASP A 33 -12.95 -10.65 6.71
C ASP A 33 -11.57 -10.78 6.04
N MET A 34 -11.22 -11.97 5.54
CA MET A 34 -10.02 -12.18 4.74
C MET A 34 -10.06 -11.34 3.48
N ARG A 35 -11.14 -11.42 2.70
CA ARG A 35 -11.31 -10.67 1.45
C ARG A 35 -11.15 -9.17 1.66
N GLU A 36 -11.82 -8.63 2.67
CA GLU A 36 -11.74 -7.20 3.00
C GLU A 36 -10.31 -6.79 3.40
N THR A 37 -9.68 -7.54 4.31
CA THR A 37 -8.36 -7.16 4.85
C THR A 37 -7.24 -7.34 3.84
N PHE A 38 -7.25 -8.44 3.07
CA PHE A 38 -6.29 -8.68 2.00
C PHE A 38 -6.45 -7.67 0.86
N SER A 39 -7.68 -7.34 0.47
CA SER A 39 -7.95 -6.29 -0.54
C SER A 39 -7.37 -4.93 -0.10
N ARG A 40 -7.56 -4.54 1.18
CA ARG A 40 -6.96 -3.32 1.74
C ARG A 40 -5.43 -3.35 1.79
N MET A 41 -4.83 -4.54 1.69
CA MET A 41 -3.39 -4.73 1.56
C MET A 41 -2.98 -5.09 0.12
N ALA A 42 -3.80 -4.73 -0.87
CA ALA A 42 -3.55 -4.89 -2.29
C ALA A 42 -3.39 -6.34 -2.76
N MET A 43 -4.07 -7.29 -2.11
CA MET A 43 -4.13 -8.70 -2.54
C MET A 43 -5.56 -9.05 -2.98
N ASN A 44 -5.70 -9.57 -4.19
CA ASN A 44 -6.97 -10.09 -4.69
C ASN A 44 -7.26 -11.52 -4.17
N ASP A 45 -8.37 -12.12 -4.58
CA ASP A 45 -8.77 -13.46 -4.09
C ASP A 45 -7.76 -14.56 -4.46
N GLU A 46 -7.18 -14.53 -5.66
CA GLU A 46 -6.19 -15.52 -6.08
C GLU A 46 -4.89 -15.39 -5.28
N GLU A 47 -4.40 -14.16 -5.11
CA GLU A 47 -3.22 -13.85 -4.29
C GLU A 47 -3.45 -14.22 -2.82
N THR A 48 -4.67 -14.00 -2.30
CA THR A 48 -5.05 -14.34 -0.91
C THR A 48 -5.02 -15.84 -0.67
N VAL A 49 -5.63 -16.62 -1.58
CA VAL A 49 -5.62 -18.09 -1.52
C VAL A 49 -4.18 -18.61 -1.64
N ALA A 50 -3.41 -18.10 -2.61
CA ALA A 50 -2.04 -18.52 -2.84
C ALA A 50 -1.13 -18.21 -1.64
N LEU A 51 -1.21 -17.01 -1.05
CA LEU A 51 -0.43 -16.63 0.12
C LEU A 51 -0.78 -17.44 1.36
N THR A 52 -2.07 -17.65 1.62
CA THR A 52 -2.53 -18.42 2.78
C THR A 52 -2.09 -19.87 2.67
N ALA A 53 -2.41 -20.53 1.55
CA ALA A 53 -2.06 -21.93 1.33
C ALA A 53 -0.55 -22.14 1.20
N GLY A 54 0.14 -21.25 0.48
CA GLY A 54 1.58 -21.35 0.27
C GLY A 54 2.38 -21.09 1.54
N GLY A 55 1.94 -20.16 2.40
CA GLY A 55 2.51 -19.95 3.73
C GLY A 55 2.29 -21.16 4.64
N HIS A 56 1.04 -21.65 4.71
CA HIS A 56 0.66 -22.78 5.55
C HIS A 56 1.05 -24.15 5.00
N ALA A 57 1.66 -24.22 3.80
CA ALA A 57 2.36 -25.42 3.36
C ALA A 57 3.56 -25.75 4.27
N PHE A 58 4.06 -24.75 5.01
CA PHE A 58 5.21 -24.86 5.89
C PHE A 58 4.86 -24.65 7.38
N GLY A 59 5.64 -25.29 8.24
CA GLY A 59 5.66 -25.03 9.68
C GLY A 59 4.42 -25.53 10.43
N LYS A 60 4.12 -24.85 11.54
CA LYS A 60 3.04 -25.19 12.47
C LYS A 60 2.63 -23.99 13.32
N CYS A 61 1.43 -24.05 13.90
CA CYS A 61 1.04 -23.20 15.03
C CYS A 61 1.59 -23.74 16.36
N HIS A 62 1.68 -22.86 17.37
CA HIS A 62 2.22 -23.16 18.70
C HIS A 62 1.24 -22.72 19.82
N GLY A 63 0.80 -23.68 20.62
CA GLY A 63 -0.31 -23.57 21.57
C GLY A 63 -0.31 -24.70 22.60
N ALA A 64 0.86 -25.09 23.08
CA ALA A 64 1.01 -26.21 24.02
C ALA A 64 0.49 -25.91 25.43
N VAL A 65 0.56 -24.64 25.86
CA VAL A 65 0.07 -24.17 27.16
C VAL A 65 -0.72 -22.85 27.02
N PRO A 66 -1.67 -22.56 27.93
CA PRO A 66 -2.41 -21.29 27.95
C PRO A 66 -1.52 -20.04 27.97
N ALA A 67 -2.00 -18.96 27.35
CA ALA A 67 -1.25 -17.72 27.19
C ALA A 67 -0.98 -16.98 28.52
N ASP A 68 -1.73 -17.26 29.59
CA ASP A 68 -1.49 -16.71 30.93
C ASP A 68 -0.25 -17.28 31.63
N GLN A 69 0.38 -18.30 31.03
CA GLN A 69 1.69 -18.83 31.44
C GLN A 69 2.86 -18.15 30.73
N LEU A 70 2.59 -17.19 29.84
CA LEU A 70 3.63 -16.42 29.18
C LEU A 70 3.91 -15.13 29.95
N SER A 71 5.16 -14.70 29.91
CA SER A 71 5.59 -13.40 30.38
C SER A 71 4.98 -12.27 29.51
N GLY A 72 5.16 -11.02 29.91
CA GLY A 72 4.71 -9.86 29.17
C GLY A 72 5.36 -9.73 27.78
N SER A 73 4.80 -8.84 26.97
CA SER A 73 5.39 -8.45 25.68
C SER A 73 6.79 -7.84 25.85
N PRO A 74 7.63 -7.81 24.79
CA PRO A 74 8.96 -7.20 24.83
C PRO A 74 9.04 -5.81 25.48
N GLU A 75 8.07 -4.94 25.19
CA GLU A 75 8.02 -3.56 25.71
C GLU A 75 7.61 -3.47 27.19
N SER A 76 6.99 -4.51 27.74
CA SER A 76 6.59 -4.58 29.14
C SER A 76 7.57 -5.35 30.03
N GLU A 77 8.64 -5.90 29.43
CA GLU A 77 9.52 -6.83 30.08
C GLU A 77 10.74 -6.21 30.75
N ALA A 78 11.34 -7.00 31.64
CA ALA A 78 12.50 -6.56 32.38
C ALA A 78 13.76 -6.53 31.50
N LEU A 79 14.59 -5.50 31.70
CA LEU A 79 15.77 -5.22 30.86
C LEU A 79 16.71 -6.43 30.70
N GLN A 80 16.85 -7.29 31.72
CA GLN A 80 17.70 -8.48 31.66
C GLN A 80 17.27 -9.49 30.58
N LEU A 81 16.05 -9.41 30.07
CA LEU A 81 15.58 -10.21 28.93
C LEU A 81 16.06 -9.67 27.58
N MET A 82 16.83 -8.57 27.56
CA MET A 82 17.51 -8.05 26.37
C MET A 82 16.58 -7.84 25.16
N GLY A 83 15.35 -7.38 25.42
CA GLY A 83 14.34 -7.12 24.40
C GLY A 83 13.51 -8.34 23.98
N PHE A 84 13.69 -9.50 24.60
CA PHE A 84 12.76 -10.63 24.46
C PHE A 84 11.54 -10.47 25.39
N GLY A 85 10.43 -11.07 24.99
CA GLY A 85 9.20 -11.19 25.79
C GLY A 85 8.42 -12.45 25.42
N TRP A 86 7.22 -12.61 25.97
CA TRP A 86 6.41 -13.82 25.86
C TRP A 86 7.16 -15.08 26.30
N ALA A 87 8.04 -14.95 27.29
CA ALA A 87 8.85 -16.05 27.78
C ALA A 87 7.98 -17.07 28.53
N THR A 88 8.38 -18.34 28.51
CA THR A 88 7.76 -19.41 29.31
C THR A 88 8.82 -20.12 30.15
N ASP A 89 8.38 -20.93 31.11
CA ASP A 89 9.26 -21.66 32.01
C ASP A 89 10.19 -22.62 31.24
N ALA A 90 11.46 -22.69 31.67
CA ALA A 90 12.46 -23.55 31.03
C ALA A 90 12.03 -25.03 30.98
N GLU A 91 11.30 -25.51 31.99
CA GLU A 91 10.77 -26.87 32.02
C GLU A 91 9.72 -27.11 30.90
N GLN A 92 8.89 -26.12 30.58
CA GLN A 92 7.95 -26.20 29.45
C GLN A 92 8.73 -26.25 28.13
N ILE A 93 9.76 -25.42 27.99
CA ILE A 93 10.65 -25.44 26.83
C ILE A 93 11.33 -26.80 26.70
N GLU A 94 11.84 -27.40 27.78
CA GLU A 94 12.46 -28.74 27.74
C GLU A 94 11.49 -29.82 27.27
N LYS A 95 10.23 -29.75 27.69
CA LYS A 95 9.14 -30.64 27.25
C LYS A 95 8.68 -30.40 25.81
N GLY A 96 9.16 -29.34 25.16
CA GLY A 96 8.71 -28.95 23.83
C GLY A 96 7.39 -28.19 23.82
N HIS A 97 6.91 -27.75 24.99
CA HIS A 97 5.70 -26.97 25.11
C HIS A 97 5.99 -25.51 24.78
N ILE A 98 5.76 -25.15 23.53
CA ILE A 98 5.92 -23.79 23.00
C ILE A 98 4.53 -23.21 22.71
N THR A 99 4.31 -21.96 23.08
CA THR A 99 3.07 -21.22 22.79
C THR A 99 3.38 -19.90 22.12
N THR A 100 2.61 -19.56 21.10
CA THR A 100 2.63 -18.25 20.43
C THR A 100 1.21 -17.80 20.14
N SER A 101 0.53 -18.47 19.21
CA SER A 101 -0.84 -18.13 18.80
C SER A 101 -1.91 -18.78 19.69
N GLY A 102 -1.55 -19.83 20.44
CA GLY A 102 -2.52 -20.64 21.20
C GLY A 102 -3.16 -21.76 20.37
N LEU A 103 -3.23 -21.65 19.04
CA LEU A 103 -3.49 -22.80 18.16
C LEU A 103 -2.29 -23.75 18.11
N GLU A 104 -2.50 -25.04 17.88
CA GLU A 104 -1.43 -26.06 17.94
C GLU A 104 -1.52 -27.07 16.79
N GLY A 105 -0.39 -27.31 16.13
CA GLY A 105 -0.25 -28.37 15.12
C GLY A 105 0.20 -27.86 13.75
N ALA A 106 0.64 -28.78 12.91
CA ALA A 106 1.06 -28.51 11.54
C ALA A 106 -0.11 -28.70 10.56
N TRP A 107 -0.09 -28.01 9.43
CA TRP A 107 -1.08 -28.18 8.37
C TRP A 107 -0.81 -29.40 7.49
N THR A 108 0.47 -29.77 7.33
CA THR A 108 0.91 -30.80 6.36
C THR A 108 1.71 -31.92 7.04
N PRO A 109 1.78 -33.13 6.45
CA PRO A 109 2.64 -34.21 6.93
C PRO A 109 4.13 -33.95 6.68
N ASN A 110 4.46 -32.98 5.81
CA ASN A 110 5.83 -32.58 5.47
C ASN A 110 6.07 -31.08 5.73
N PRO A 111 6.08 -30.61 7.00
CA PRO A 111 6.05 -29.18 7.32
C PRO A 111 7.27 -28.35 6.86
N THR A 112 8.31 -28.99 6.34
CA THR A 112 9.55 -28.33 5.90
C THR A 112 9.79 -28.49 4.40
N GLN A 113 8.79 -28.96 3.66
CA GLN A 113 8.90 -29.22 2.22
C GLN A 113 7.75 -28.56 1.47
N TRP A 114 8.08 -27.91 0.35
CA TRP A 114 7.09 -27.38 -0.58
C TRP A 114 6.39 -28.52 -1.32
N GLY A 115 5.06 -28.42 -1.48
CA GLY A 115 4.29 -29.36 -2.28
C GLY A 115 2.78 -29.19 -2.10
N GLY A 116 2.00 -30.05 -2.77
CA GLY A 116 0.53 -29.96 -2.79
C GLY A 116 -0.19 -30.51 -1.57
N ASP A 117 0.54 -30.84 -0.49
CA ASP A 117 -0.03 -31.48 0.70
C ASP A 117 -1.12 -30.64 1.38
N TYR A 118 -0.97 -29.31 1.42
CA TYR A 118 -1.95 -28.42 2.04
C TYR A 118 -3.35 -28.60 1.42
N PHE A 119 -3.47 -28.40 0.10
CA PHE A 119 -4.76 -28.53 -0.58
C PHE A 119 -5.22 -29.99 -0.69
N ARG A 120 -4.29 -30.94 -0.84
CA ARG A 120 -4.61 -32.37 -0.81
C ARG A 120 -5.34 -32.73 0.48
N LEU A 121 -4.80 -32.34 1.64
CA LEU A 121 -5.42 -32.62 2.93
C LEU A 121 -6.73 -31.85 3.12
N LEU A 122 -6.74 -30.54 2.83
CA LEU A 122 -7.91 -29.67 2.97
C LEU A 122 -9.16 -30.25 2.30
N PHE A 123 -8.99 -30.87 1.12
CA PHE A 123 -10.08 -31.46 0.36
C PHE A 123 -10.24 -32.97 0.52
N LYS A 124 -9.25 -33.71 1.02
CA LYS A 124 -9.35 -35.17 1.28
C LYS A 124 -10.26 -35.46 2.48
N TYR A 125 -10.20 -34.65 3.52
CA TYR A 125 -10.84 -34.94 4.79
C TYR A 125 -12.07 -34.07 5.07
N GLU A 126 -13.00 -34.63 5.83
CA GLU A 126 -13.92 -33.82 6.64
C GLU A 126 -13.23 -33.38 7.93
N TYR A 127 -13.64 -32.25 8.48
CA TYR A 127 -13.00 -31.63 9.62
C TYR A 127 -13.99 -31.43 10.77
N GLU A 128 -13.54 -31.71 11.99
CA GLU A 128 -14.28 -31.41 13.21
C GLU A 128 -13.64 -30.24 13.98
N LEU A 129 -14.49 -29.44 14.63
CA LEU A 129 -14.04 -28.35 15.49
C LEU A 129 -13.60 -28.91 16.85
N VAL A 130 -12.36 -28.59 17.23
CA VAL A 130 -11.73 -29.00 18.49
C VAL A 130 -11.12 -27.81 19.21
N LYS A 131 -10.59 -28.05 20.41
CA LYS A 131 -9.75 -27.08 21.12
C LYS A 131 -8.30 -27.54 21.17
N SER A 132 -7.38 -26.61 20.96
CA SER A 132 -5.95 -26.80 21.20
C SER A 132 -5.67 -27.08 22.69
N PRO A 133 -4.46 -27.54 23.05
CA PRO A 133 -4.06 -27.66 24.45
C PRO A 133 -4.13 -26.33 25.23
N ALA A 134 -3.90 -25.19 24.57
CA ALA A 134 -4.07 -23.85 25.15
C ALA A 134 -5.53 -23.36 25.16
N GLY A 135 -6.47 -24.11 24.58
CA GLY A 135 -7.92 -23.83 24.61
C GLY A 135 -8.47 -23.04 23.42
N ALA A 136 -7.63 -22.74 22.41
CA ALA A 136 -8.04 -22.05 21.18
C ALA A 136 -8.84 -22.98 20.26
N GLN A 137 -9.78 -22.44 19.50
CA GLN A 137 -10.59 -23.19 18.55
C GLN A 137 -9.84 -23.45 17.24
N GLN A 138 -9.81 -24.71 16.81
CA GLN A 138 -9.17 -25.12 15.56
C GLN A 138 -9.89 -26.33 14.97
N TRP A 139 -9.56 -26.67 13.74
CA TRP A 139 -10.17 -27.79 13.02
C TRP A 139 -9.15 -28.92 12.88
N GLN A 140 -9.60 -30.17 13.06
CA GLN A 140 -8.78 -31.37 12.85
C GLN A 140 -9.47 -32.31 11.86
N PRO A 141 -8.71 -33.01 10.99
CA PRO A 141 -9.28 -34.04 10.15
C PRO A 141 -9.97 -35.13 10.98
N VAL A 142 -11.14 -35.57 10.55
CA VAL A 142 -11.82 -36.74 11.11
C VAL A 142 -11.17 -38.00 10.56
N ASP A 143 -10.75 -38.91 11.45
CA ASP A 143 -10.13 -40.21 11.12
C ASP A 143 -8.99 -40.12 10.06
N PRO A 144 -7.92 -39.33 10.31
CA PRO A 144 -6.85 -39.15 9.33
C PRO A 144 -6.07 -40.45 9.08
N ASP A 145 -5.66 -40.66 7.83
CA ASP A 145 -4.75 -41.76 7.52
C ASP A 145 -3.39 -41.55 8.22
N PRO A 146 -2.74 -42.60 8.74
CA PRO A 146 -1.47 -42.46 9.47
C PRO A 146 -0.34 -41.78 8.68
N GLU A 147 -0.37 -41.88 7.35
CA GLU A 147 0.59 -41.24 6.45
C GLU A 147 0.40 -39.72 6.32
N ASP A 148 -0.81 -39.22 6.55
CA ASP A 148 -1.15 -37.79 6.50
C ASP A 148 -1.00 -37.09 7.86
N MET A 149 -0.64 -37.84 8.91
CA MET A 149 -0.25 -37.27 10.19
C MET A 149 1.13 -36.62 10.12
N ALA A 150 1.27 -35.47 10.77
CA ALA A 150 2.53 -34.74 10.85
C ALA A 150 3.51 -35.40 11.83
N PRO A 151 4.83 -35.30 11.61
CA PRO A 151 5.80 -35.62 12.64
C PRO A 151 5.69 -34.63 13.81
N ASP A 152 5.88 -35.11 15.03
CA ASP A 152 6.09 -34.21 16.16
C ASP A 152 7.37 -33.39 15.97
N ALA A 153 7.33 -32.11 16.34
CA ALA A 153 8.41 -31.17 16.09
C ALA A 153 9.69 -31.44 16.91
N ARG A 154 9.58 -32.15 18.04
CA ARG A 154 10.70 -32.52 18.93
C ARG A 154 11.11 -33.97 18.76
N ASP A 155 10.17 -34.85 18.43
CA ASP A 155 10.37 -36.28 18.27
C ASP A 155 9.74 -36.77 16.96
N PRO A 156 10.50 -36.73 15.83
CA PRO A 156 9.99 -37.10 14.52
C PRO A 156 9.50 -38.56 14.40
N SER A 157 9.79 -39.42 15.39
CA SER A 157 9.25 -40.78 15.45
C SER A 157 7.78 -40.84 15.87
N LYS A 158 7.27 -39.77 16.49
CA LYS A 158 5.87 -39.62 16.86
C LYS A 158 5.09 -38.93 15.76
N LYS A 159 3.85 -39.38 15.57
CA LYS A 159 2.89 -38.79 14.66
C LYS A 159 1.81 -38.07 15.44
N VAL A 160 1.47 -36.85 15.00
CA VAL A 160 0.43 -36.00 15.58
C VAL A 160 -0.58 -35.61 14.49
N PRO A 161 -1.86 -35.40 14.83
CA PRO A 161 -2.84 -34.92 13.87
C PRO A 161 -2.41 -33.59 13.23
N THR A 162 -2.73 -33.42 11.96
CA THR A 162 -2.67 -32.10 11.30
C THR A 162 -3.84 -31.23 11.75
N MET A 163 -3.77 -29.94 11.46
CA MET A 163 -4.79 -28.96 11.83
C MET A 163 -5.07 -27.97 10.71
N MET A 164 -6.22 -27.30 10.81
CA MET A 164 -6.60 -26.15 10.00
C MET A 164 -7.13 -25.05 10.94
N THR A 165 -6.85 -23.80 10.64
CA THR A 165 -7.49 -22.63 11.27
C THR A 165 -8.88 -22.38 10.68
N THR A 166 -9.70 -21.53 11.29
CA THR A 166 -10.98 -21.13 10.67
C THR A 166 -10.75 -20.39 9.35
N ALA A 167 -9.64 -19.66 9.21
CA ALA A 167 -9.22 -19.02 7.96
C ALA A 167 -8.83 -20.02 6.88
N ASP A 168 -8.19 -21.14 7.23
CA ASP A 168 -7.92 -22.23 6.27
C ASP A 168 -9.22 -22.87 5.77
N MET A 169 -10.17 -23.11 6.69
CA MET A 169 -11.48 -23.64 6.33
C MET A 169 -12.27 -22.70 5.41
N ALA A 170 -12.00 -21.39 5.47
CA ALA A 170 -12.59 -20.42 4.55
C ALA A 170 -12.24 -20.73 3.10
N LEU A 171 -11.01 -21.17 2.83
CA LEU A 171 -10.57 -21.53 1.47
C LEU A 171 -11.30 -22.76 0.90
N LYS A 172 -11.81 -23.63 1.77
CA LYS A 172 -12.64 -24.79 1.40
C LYS A 172 -14.12 -24.45 1.25
N MET A 173 -14.63 -23.53 2.08
CA MET A 173 -16.07 -23.32 2.26
C MET A 173 -16.64 -22.10 1.52
N ASP A 174 -15.87 -21.03 1.33
CA ASP A 174 -16.28 -19.90 0.51
C ASP A 174 -16.29 -20.29 -0.97
N PRO A 175 -17.39 -20.06 -1.73
CA PRO A 175 -17.48 -20.54 -3.11
C PRO A 175 -16.39 -20.03 -4.06
N ASP A 176 -15.98 -18.77 -3.90
CA ASP A 176 -15.02 -18.13 -4.78
C ASP A 176 -13.60 -18.59 -4.44
N TYR A 177 -13.23 -18.61 -3.16
CA TYR A 177 -11.96 -19.19 -2.72
C TYR A 177 -11.86 -20.69 -3.01
N ARG A 178 -12.96 -21.43 -2.87
CA ARG A 178 -12.99 -22.86 -3.18
C ARG A 178 -12.68 -23.12 -4.64
N THR A 179 -13.25 -22.33 -5.55
CA THR A 179 -12.99 -22.48 -6.99
C THR A 179 -11.49 -22.33 -7.29
N ILE A 180 -10.83 -21.35 -6.68
CA ILE A 180 -9.38 -21.12 -6.83
C ILE A 180 -8.59 -22.25 -6.16
N SER A 181 -9.00 -22.66 -4.97
CA SER A 181 -8.33 -23.70 -4.17
C SER A 181 -8.40 -25.08 -4.83
N GLU A 182 -9.53 -25.45 -5.42
CA GLU A 182 -9.68 -26.70 -6.18
C GLU A 182 -8.82 -26.67 -7.45
N ARG A 183 -8.72 -25.52 -8.14
CA ARG A 183 -7.77 -25.35 -9.26
C ARG A 183 -6.33 -25.57 -8.81
N PHE A 184 -5.90 -24.94 -7.72
CA PHE A 184 -4.53 -25.11 -7.18
C PHE A 184 -4.27 -26.52 -6.63
N ARG A 185 -5.29 -27.21 -6.12
CA ARG A 185 -5.19 -28.64 -5.76
C ARG A 185 -4.89 -29.50 -6.99
N ASP A 186 -5.58 -29.23 -8.09
CA ASP A 186 -5.52 -30.06 -9.31
C ASP A 186 -4.37 -29.65 -10.25
N ASP A 187 -3.82 -28.44 -10.08
CA ASP A 187 -2.69 -27.88 -10.83
C ASP A 187 -1.67 -27.21 -9.90
N GLN A 188 -0.66 -28.00 -9.50
CA GLN A 188 0.44 -27.52 -8.66
C GLN A 188 1.25 -26.39 -9.33
N ALA A 189 1.41 -26.41 -10.67
CA ALA A 189 2.19 -25.39 -11.35
C ALA A 189 1.49 -24.01 -11.29
N ALA A 190 0.15 -24.00 -11.31
CA ALA A 190 -0.62 -22.78 -11.08
C ALA A 190 -0.42 -22.22 -9.66
N LEU A 191 -0.35 -23.08 -8.63
CA LEU A 191 -0.04 -22.66 -7.27
C LEU A 191 1.39 -22.12 -7.15
N ASP A 192 2.35 -22.80 -7.76
CA ASP A 192 3.77 -22.41 -7.73
C ASP A 192 3.95 -20.99 -8.30
N ASP A 193 3.37 -20.69 -9.46
CA ASP A 193 3.46 -19.35 -10.08
C ASP A 193 2.71 -18.29 -9.26
N ALA A 194 1.46 -18.57 -8.87
CA ALA A 194 0.64 -17.62 -8.12
C ALA A 194 1.27 -17.28 -6.75
N PHE A 195 1.76 -18.29 -6.02
CA PHE A 195 2.41 -18.06 -4.73
C PHE A 195 3.73 -17.31 -4.89
N ALA A 196 4.58 -17.67 -5.85
CA ALA A 196 5.84 -16.97 -6.08
C ALA A 196 5.61 -15.48 -6.40
N ARG A 197 4.64 -15.18 -7.27
CA ARG A 197 4.28 -13.80 -7.64
C ARG A 197 3.64 -13.03 -6.49
N ALA A 198 2.69 -13.63 -5.77
CA ALA A 198 2.03 -13.00 -4.64
C ALA A 198 2.99 -12.77 -3.45
N TRP A 199 3.91 -13.72 -3.18
CA TRP A 199 4.96 -13.58 -2.17
C TRP A 199 5.93 -12.46 -2.55
N PHE A 200 6.35 -12.40 -3.82
CA PHE A 200 7.18 -11.30 -4.30
C PHE A 200 6.48 -9.95 -4.13
N LYS A 201 5.21 -9.82 -4.53
CA LYS A 201 4.40 -8.61 -4.31
C LYS A 201 4.30 -8.27 -2.82
N LEU A 202 3.99 -9.24 -1.95
CA LEU A 202 3.86 -9.03 -0.50
C LEU A 202 5.10 -8.36 0.10
N CYS A 203 6.28 -8.86 -0.26
CA CYS A 203 7.56 -8.39 0.29
C CYS A 203 8.11 -7.12 -0.38
N HIS A 204 7.49 -6.61 -1.43
CA HIS A 204 8.02 -5.49 -2.21
C HIS A 204 6.99 -4.40 -2.57
N ARG A 205 5.70 -4.57 -2.21
CA ARG A 205 4.61 -3.62 -2.52
C ARG A 205 4.81 -2.21 -1.97
N ASP A 206 5.61 -2.05 -0.92
CA ASP A 206 5.94 -0.76 -0.29
C ASP A 206 7.29 -0.18 -0.74
N MET A 207 7.97 -0.84 -1.68
CA MET A 207 9.24 -0.37 -2.21
C MET A 207 9.09 0.66 -3.34
N GLY A 208 7.88 0.94 -3.82
CA GLY A 208 7.62 1.88 -4.91
C GLY A 208 8.34 1.52 -6.21
N PRO A 209 8.80 2.51 -7.00
CA PRO A 209 9.37 2.27 -8.32
C PRO A 209 10.54 1.29 -8.32
N LYS A 210 10.55 0.39 -9.30
CA LYS A 210 11.56 -0.68 -9.45
C LYS A 210 13.01 -0.19 -9.47
N VAL A 211 13.27 1.07 -9.83
CA VAL A 211 14.60 1.69 -9.74
C VAL A 211 15.19 1.70 -8.31
N ARG A 212 14.35 1.54 -7.28
CA ARG A 212 14.77 1.41 -5.88
C ARG A 212 15.25 0.01 -5.51
N TYR A 213 15.04 -1.00 -6.37
CA TYR A 213 15.38 -2.38 -6.08
C TYR A 213 16.87 -2.59 -6.38
N LEU A 214 17.57 -3.26 -5.48
CA LEU A 214 19.02 -3.41 -5.54
C LEU A 214 19.41 -4.88 -5.44
N GLY A 215 20.53 -5.25 -6.10
CA GLY A 215 21.09 -6.59 -6.03
C GLY A 215 20.90 -7.40 -7.32
N PRO A 216 21.54 -8.57 -7.41
CA PRO A 216 21.56 -9.39 -8.62
C PRO A 216 20.25 -10.14 -8.89
N ASP A 217 19.38 -10.28 -7.88
CA ASP A 217 18.16 -11.11 -7.94
C ASP A 217 16.89 -10.31 -8.28
N VAL A 218 17.03 -9.03 -8.67
CA VAL A 218 15.90 -8.21 -9.10
C VAL A 218 15.34 -8.79 -10.41
N PRO A 219 14.06 -9.21 -10.45
CA PRO A 219 13.47 -9.78 -11.66
C PRO A 219 13.49 -8.79 -12.83
N SER A 220 13.72 -9.29 -14.04
CA SER A 220 13.69 -8.46 -15.25
C SER A 220 12.27 -8.02 -15.63
N GLU A 221 11.26 -8.84 -15.35
CA GLU A 221 9.83 -8.54 -15.58
C GLU A 221 9.38 -7.30 -14.79
N ASP A 222 8.68 -6.39 -15.45
CA ASP A 222 7.97 -5.29 -14.79
C ASP A 222 6.55 -5.76 -14.48
N LEU A 223 6.13 -5.62 -13.23
CA LEU A 223 4.81 -6.03 -12.77
C LEU A 223 3.92 -4.81 -12.65
N ILE A 224 2.65 -4.94 -13.05
CA ILE A 224 1.72 -3.80 -13.13
C ILE A 224 1.57 -3.05 -11.79
N TRP A 225 1.57 -3.76 -10.66
CA TRP A 225 1.45 -3.16 -9.33
C TRP A 225 2.66 -2.31 -8.91
N GLN A 226 3.78 -2.36 -9.67
CA GLN A 226 4.96 -1.51 -9.46
C GLN A 226 4.81 -0.12 -10.09
N ASP A 227 3.66 0.17 -10.73
CA ASP A 227 3.39 1.38 -11.50
C ASP A 227 4.52 1.67 -12.53
N PRO A 228 4.81 0.74 -13.47
CA PRO A 228 5.99 0.85 -14.33
C PRO A 228 5.92 2.06 -15.25
N VAL A 229 7.00 2.84 -15.29
CA VAL A 229 7.12 4.03 -16.15
C VAL A 229 8.31 3.84 -17.11
N PRO A 230 8.11 3.98 -18.44
CA PRO A 230 9.21 3.98 -19.40
C PRO A 230 10.24 5.07 -19.09
N THR A 231 11.53 4.84 -19.32
CA THR A 231 12.54 5.88 -19.11
C THR A 231 12.34 7.04 -20.09
N GLY A 232 12.23 8.26 -19.56
CA GLY A 232 12.11 9.48 -20.36
C GLY A 232 13.44 9.97 -20.92
N ARG A 233 13.38 10.83 -21.95
CA ARG A 233 14.56 11.51 -22.49
C ARG A 233 14.92 12.70 -21.62
N VAL A 234 16.19 12.84 -21.27
CA VAL A 234 16.71 14.04 -20.62
C VAL A 234 16.71 15.19 -21.63
N ALA A 235 15.94 16.24 -21.34
CA ALA A 235 15.91 17.47 -22.15
C ALA A 235 17.15 18.32 -21.87
N SER A 236 17.67 18.99 -22.89
CA SER A 236 18.77 19.96 -22.71
C SER A 236 18.28 21.24 -22.04
N ASP A 237 19.18 21.96 -21.36
CA ASP A 237 18.86 23.25 -20.74
C ASP A 237 18.23 24.23 -21.75
N THR A 238 18.71 24.25 -22.99
CA THR A 238 18.15 25.07 -24.06
C THR A 238 16.71 24.67 -24.41
N ALA A 239 16.40 23.37 -24.47
CA ALA A 239 15.04 22.91 -24.73
C ALA A 239 14.10 23.26 -23.57
N VAL A 240 14.59 23.14 -22.32
CA VAL A 240 13.86 23.57 -21.12
C VAL A 240 13.56 25.07 -21.18
N ASP A 241 14.56 25.91 -21.44
CA ASP A 241 14.39 27.37 -21.52
C ASP A 241 13.43 27.78 -22.64
N ILE A 242 13.55 27.18 -23.83
CA ILE A 242 12.61 27.41 -24.95
C ILE A 242 11.18 27.02 -24.56
N PHE A 243 11.00 25.88 -23.89
CA PHE A 243 9.68 25.42 -23.49
C PHE A 243 9.06 26.31 -22.40
N LYS A 244 9.84 26.73 -21.39
CA LYS A 244 9.39 27.73 -20.40
C LYS A 244 8.89 29.00 -21.09
N ASP A 245 9.66 29.51 -22.05
CA ASP A 245 9.29 30.69 -22.84
C ASP A 245 7.99 30.50 -23.64
N LYS A 246 7.80 29.34 -24.27
CA LYS A 246 6.57 28.99 -25.00
C LYS A 246 5.36 28.97 -24.05
N VAL A 247 5.49 28.31 -22.90
CA VAL A 247 4.43 28.20 -21.89
C VAL A 247 4.05 29.58 -21.36
N LEU A 248 5.01 30.42 -21.00
CA LEU A 248 4.74 31.75 -20.44
C LEU A 248 4.15 32.75 -21.45
N ARG A 249 4.27 32.49 -22.76
CA ARG A 249 3.61 33.25 -23.84
C ARG A 249 2.23 32.69 -24.22
N SER A 250 1.83 31.55 -23.66
CA SER A 250 0.51 30.98 -23.88
C SER A 250 -0.57 31.75 -23.11
N ASP A 251 -1.82 31.32 -23.24
CA ASP A 251 -2.97 31.82 -22.51
C ASP A 251 -3.15 31.16 -21.12
N LEU A 252 -2.20 30.30 -20.70
CA LEU A 252 -2.21 29.69 -19.37
C LEU A 252 -1.71 30.67 -18.30
N SER A 253 -2.45 30.79 -17.22
CA SER A 253 -2.10 31.58 -16.04
C SER A 253 -1.08 30.89 -15.15
N VAL A 254 -0.35 31.68 -14.33
CA VAL A 254 0.52 31.16 -13.27
C VAL A 254 -0.20 30.15 -12.39
N ARG A 255 -1.46 30.45 -12.04
CA ARG A 255 -2.31 29.60 -11.22
C ARG A 255 -2.53 28.22 -11.86
N GLU A 256 -3.00 28.17 -13.10
CA GLU A 256 -3.30 26.93 -13.83
C GLU A 256 -2.05 26.03 -13.90
N LEU A 257 -0.90 26.62 -14.19
CA LEU A 257 0.38 25.90 -14.28
C LEU A 257 0.85 25.35 -12.93
N VAL A 258 0.75 26.14 -11.86
CA VAL A 258 1.09 25.70 -10.50
C VAL A 258 0.15 24.60 -10.02
N LYS A 259 -1.16 24.73 -10.28
CA LYS A 259 -2.16 23.72 -9.90
C LYS A 259 -1.92 22.40 -10.61
N ALA A 260 -1.67 22.40 -11.92
CA ALA A 260 -1.39 21.18 -12.68
C ALA A 260 -0.10 20.49 -12.20
N ALA A 261 0.96 21.26 -11.96
CA ALA A 261 2.22 20.72 -11.44
C ALA A 261 2.06 20.14 -10.03
N TRP A 262 1.34 20.83 -9.14
CA TRP A 262 1.03 20.32 -7.79
C TRP A 262 0.13 19.08 -7.84
N ALA A 263 -0.92 19.08 -8.65
CA ALA A 263 -1.84 17.95 -8.80
C ALA A 263 -1.10 16.68 -9.25
N SER A 264 -0.15 16.83 -10.19
CA SER A 264 0.70 15.74 -10.64
C SER A 264 1.67 15.26 -9.55
N ALA A 265 2.49 16.17 -8.99
CA ALA A 265 3.56 15.80 -8.07
C ALA A 265 3.08 15.38 -6.68
N SER A 266 2.01 15.99 -6.17
CA SER A 266 1.56 15.78 -4.79
C SER A 266 0.89 14.42 -4.57
N THR A 267 0.60 13.65 -5.61
CA THR A 267 0.12 12.27 -5.43
C THR A 267 1.15 11.35 -4.79
N TYR A 268 2.44 11.73 -4.83
CA TYR A 268 3.49 11.00 -4.15
C TYR A 268 3.19 10.82 -2.65
N ARG A 269 3.41 9.61 -2.14
CA ARG A 269 3.43 9.34 -0.71
C ARG A 269 4.64 8.51 -0.33
N LYS A 270 5.35 8.93 0.72
CA LYS A 270 6.58 8.31 1.21
C LYS A 270 6.33 6.97 1.91
N SER A 271 5.09 6.68 2.30
CA SER A 271 4.73 5.44 3.01
C SER A 271 5.04 4.19 2.19
N ASP A 272 4.74 4.20 0.90
CA ASP A 272 5.00 3.09 -0.05
C ASP A 272 5.73 3.54 -1.33
N HIS A 273 6.11 4.82 -1.37
CA HIS A 273 6.81 5.47 -2.49
C HIS A 273 6.02 5.46 -3.82
N ARG A 274 4.70 5.26 -3.80
CA ARG A 274 3.85 5.36 -5.00
C ARG A 274 3.53 6.81 -5.36
N GLY A 275 3.07 7.00 -6.61
CA GLY A 275 2.63 8.29 -7.15
C GLY A 275 3.76 9.25 -7.50
N GLY A 276 3.39 10.51 -7.67
CA GLY A 276 4.27 11.58 -8.09
C GLY A 276 4.13 11.91 -9.58
N ALA A 277 4.98 12.83 -10.05
CA ALA A 277 4.84 13.39 -11.39
C ALA A 277 5.42 12.52 -12.52
N ASN A 278 6.23 11.50 -12.20
CA ASN A 278 6.75 10.58 -13.22
C ASN A 278 5.61 9.72 -13.78
N GLY A 279 5.63 9.40 -15.07
CA GLY A 279 4.57 8.63 -15.73
C GLY A 279 3.40 9.48 -16.25
N ALA A 280 3.31 10.76 -15.85
CA ALA A 280 2.19 11.64 -16.20
C ALA A 280 0.81 11.04 -15.91
N HIS A 281 0.69 10.17 -14.88
CA HIS A 281 -0.56 9.48 -14.54
C HIS A 281 -1.75 10.43 -14.30
N ILE A 282 -1.47 11.70 -13.95
CA ILE A 282 -2.47 12.77 -13.83
C ILE A 282 -3.35 12.97 -15.08
N ARG A 283 -2.92 12.51 -16.27
CA ARG A 283 -3.70 12.59 -17.52
C ARG A 283 -4.60 11.38 -17.77
N MET A 284 -4.53 10.34 -16.94
CA MET A 284 -5.23 9.07 -17.09
C MET A 284 -6.26 8.85 -15.98
N GLU A 285 -7.16 7.89 -16.16
CA GLU A 285 -8.07 7.48 -15.08
C GLU A 285 -7.30 6.75 -13.97
N PRO A 286 -7.73 6.88 -12.70
CA PRO A 286 -8.84 7.74 -12.24
C PRO A 286 -8.43 9.22 -12.03
N MET A 287 -7.13 9.52 -12.07
CA MET A 287 -6.57 10.81 -11.62
C MET A 287 -7.07 12.04 -12.38
N LYS A 288 -7.28 11.93 -13.69
CA LYS A 288 -7.76 13.04 -14.52
C LYS A 288 -9.19 13.49 -14.14
N SER A 289 -9.94 12.60 -13.50
CA SER A 289 -11.35 12.78 -13.15
C SER A 289 -11.57 13.12 -11.67
N TRP A 290 -10.53 13.07 -10.83
CA TRP A 290 -10.64 13.43 -9.42
C TRP A 290 -11.07 14.88 -9.23
N ALA A 291 -12.05 15.09 -8.35
CA ALA A 291 -12.61 16.41 -8.11
C ALA A 291 -11.54 17.42 -7.65
N VAL A 292 -10.61 16.99 -6.80
CA VAL A 292 -9.51 17.83 -6.28
C VAL A 292 -8.58 18.37 -7.38
N ASN A 293 -8.57 17.74 -8.56
CA ASN A 293 -7.72 18.11 -9.68
C ASN A 293 -8.37 19.10 -10.65
N ASP A 294 -9.60 19.56 -10.39
CA ASP A 294 -10.35 20.49 -11.27
C ASP A 294 -10.33 20.02 -12.75
N PRO A 295 -10.99 18.88 -13.10
CA PRO A 295 -10.78 18.16 -14.36
C PRO A 295 -10.86 19.00 -15.64
N GLU A 296 -11.78 19.97 -15.71
CA GLU A 296 -11.91 20.85 -16.88
C GLU A 296 -10.69 21.77 -17.05
N GLU A 297 -10.21 22.37 -15.94
CA GLU A 297 -9.02 23.24 -15.96
C GLU A 297 -7.76 22.42 -16.25
N LEU A 298 -7.62 21.26 -15.59
CA LEU A 298 -6.51 20.34 -15.84
C LEU A 298 -6.48 19.89 -17.31
N GLY A 299 -7.62 19.49 -17.88
CA GLY A 299 -7.72 19.08 -19.28
C GLY A 299 -7.27 20.18 -20.25
N LYS A 300 -7.68 21.43 -20.01
CA LYS A 300 -7.20 22.60 -20.79
C LYS A 300 -5.69 22.76 -20.71
N VAL A 301 -5.12 22.69 -19.50
CA VAL A 301 -3.67 22.82 -19.29
C VAL A 301 -2.92 21.70 -20.02
N LEU A 302 -3.32 20.44 -19.82
CA LEU A 302 -2.66 19.28 -20.42
C LEU A 302 -2.69 19.33 -21.95
N ALA A 303 -3.83 19.67 -22.54
CA ALA A 303 -3.94 19.85 -23.99
C ALA A 303 -2.99 20.93 -24.50
N LYS A 304 -2.92 22.06 -23.79
CA LYS A 304 -2.03 23.16 -24.19
C LYS A 304 -0.55 22.83 -24.02
N LEU A 305 -0.18 22.09 -22.98
CA LEU A 305 1.20 21.62 -22.82
C LEU A 305 1.57 20.61 -23.91
N ASP A 306 0.63 19.75 -24.33
CA ASP A 306 0.85 18.78 -25.40
C ASP A 306 1.16 19.47 -26.74
N GLU A 307 0.49 20.57 -27.05
CA GLU A 307 0.77 21.39 -28.23
C GLU A 307 2.18 22.02 -28.22
N LEU A 308 2.75 22.30 -27.04
CA LEU A 308 3.95 23.13 -26.89
C LEU A 308 5.24 22.34 -26.66
N ARG A 309 5.13 21.11 -26.15
CA ARG A 309 6.25 20.36 -25.54
C ARG A 309 7.27 19.77 -26.51
N ASP A 310 7.01 19.76 -27.81
CA ASP A 310 7.84 19.08 -28.81
C ASP A 310 8.22 17.64 -28.36
N ASP A 311 9.52 17.32 -28.26
CA ASP A 311 10.05 16.02 -27.84
C ASP A 311 10.10 15.82 -26.29
N ILE A 312 9.70 16.81 -25.49
CA ILE A 312 9.69 16.70 -24.02
C ILE A 312 8.50 15.80 -23.62
N SER A 313 8.70 14.86 -22.70
CA SER A 313 7.62 14.02 -22.17
C SER A 313 6.53 14.89 -21.52
N MET A 314 5.28 14.41 -21.51
CA MET A 314 4.21 15.11 -20.81
C MET A 314 4.54 15.25 -19.31
N ALA A 315 5.14 14.24 -18.70
CA ALA A 315 5.55 14.27 -17.30
C ALA A 315 6.54 15.41 -16.99
N ASP A 316 7.57 15.60 -17.82
CA ASP A 316 8.49 16.72 -17.65
C ASP A 316 7.86 18.05 -18.07
N ALA A 317 7.01 18.08 -19.10
CA ALA A 317 6.32 19.28 -19.54
C ALA A 317 5.48 19.90 -18.40
N ILE A 318 4.74 19.09 -17.65
CA ILE A 318 3.95 19.55 -16.49
C ILE A 318 4.86 20.19 -15.42
N VAL A 319 5.97 19.54 -15.07
CA VAL A 319 6.89 20.02 -14.03
C VAL A 319 7.64 21.28 -14.46
N ILE A 320 8.14 21.32 -15.71
CA ILE A 320 8.83 22.49 -16.26
C ILE A 320 7.87 23.69 -16.32
N ALA A 321 6.61 23.46 -16.72
CA ALA A 321 5.60 24.51 -16.81
C ALA A 321 5.25 25.11 -15.43
N GLY A 322 5.12 24.27 -14.39
CA GLY A 322 4.98 24.73 -13.01
C GLY A 322 6.20 25.52 -12.50
N SER A 323 7.41 25.06 -12.82
CA SER A 323 8.66 25.78 -12.52
C SER A 323 8.69 27.18 -13.19
N ALA A 324 8.31 27.27 -14.47
CA ALA A 324 8.22 28.53 -15.20
C ALA A 324 7.23 29.51 -14.53
N ALA A 325 6.09 28.99 -14.07
CA ALA A 325 5.07 29.78 -13.40
C ALA A 325 5.57 30.35 -12.06
N VAL A 326 6.31 29.57 -11.28
CA VAL A 326 6.94 30.03 -10.02
C VAL A 326 8.01 31.08 -10.28
N GLU A 327 8.88 30.89 -11.28
CA GLU A 327 9.88 31.90 -11.69
C GLU A 327 9.23 33.21 -12.12
N LYS A 328 8.16 33.13 -12.92
CA LYS A 328 7.37 34.30 -13.32
C LYS A 328 6.75 35.00 -12.11
N ALA A 329 6.12 34.25 -11.20
CA ALA A 329 5.48 34.81 -10.01
C ALA A 329 6.47 35.52 -9.08
N ALA A 330 7.68 34.97 -8.93
CA ALA A 330 8.77 35.59 -8.19
C ALA A 330 9.27 36.87 -8.88
N LYS A 331 9.44 36.82 -10.21
CA LYS A 331 9.85 37.99 -10.99
C LYS A 331 8.84 39.13 -10.94
N ASP A 332 7.55 38.82 -11.02
CA ASP A 332 6.47 39.80 -10.87
C ASP A 332 6.43 40.41 -9.45
N ALA A 333 6.96 39.71 -8.45
CA ALA A 333 7.17 40.20 -7.09
C ALA A 333 8.51 40.94 -6.87
N GLY A 334 9.34 41.05 -7.91
CA GLY A 334 10.63 41.75 -7.85
C GLY A 334 11.84 40.87 -7.53
N PHE A 335 11.72 39.54 -7.59
CA PHE A 335 12.80 38.59 -7.33
C PHE A 335 13.20 37.83 -8.59
N ASP A 336 14.46 37.95 -9.01
CA ASP A 336 15.00 37.19 -10.14
C ASP A 336 15.61 35.87 -9.63
N ILE A 337 14.87 34.77 -9.80
CA ILE A 337 15.27 33.43 -9.36
C ILE A 337 15.21 32.43 -10.51
N LYS A 338 15.95 31.34 -10.37
CA LYS A 338 15.77 30.13 -11.17
C LYS A 338 15.33 28.98 -10.27
N VAL A 339 14.25 28.31 -10.67
CA VAL A 339 13.74 27.10 -10.02
C VAL A 339 14.41 25.90 -10.70
N PRO A 340 15.18 25.07 -9.97
CA PRO A 340 15.82 23.89 -10.54
C PRO A 340 14.81 22.91 -11.11
N VAL A 341 15.12 22.34 -12.27
CA VAL A 341 14.34 21.24 -12.87
C VAL A 341 15.29 20.13 -13.29
N THR A 342 14.98 18.91 -12.88
CA THR A 342 15.63 17.69 -13.38
C THR A 342 14.66 16.98 -14.32
N THR A 343 15.09 16.71 -15.55
CA THR A 343 14.31 16.03 -16.59
C THR A 343 14.73 14.56 -16.75
N GLY A 344 13.98 13.80 -17.53
CA GLY A 344 14.10 12.35 -17.69
C GLY A 344 12.86 11.58 -17.23
N ARG A 345 11.75 12.26 -16.89
CA ARG A 345 10.50 11.58 -16.56
C ARG A 345 9.89 10.96 -17.81
N GLY A 346 9.34 9.76 -17.65
CA GLY A 346 8.62 9.08 -18.71
C GLY A 346 7.14 9.37 -18.72
N ASP A 347 6.49 8.94 -19.80
CA ASP A 347 5.05 8.93 -19.95
C ASP A 347 4.56 7.48 -19.92
N ALA A 348 3.79 7.11 -18.90
CA ALA A 348 3.17 5.79 -18.82
C ALA A 348 1.99 5.67 -19.78
N SER A 349 1.69 4.44 -20.18
CA SER A 349 0.48 4.08 -20.94
C SER A 349 -0.67 3.65 -20.01
N GLU A 350 -1.86 3.49 -20.58
CA GLU A 350 -3.02 2.95 -19.85
C GLU A 350 -2.78 1.49 -19.43
N GLU A 351 -2.10 0.69 -20.26
CA GLU A 351 -1.75 -0.70 -19.94
C GLU A 351 -0.70 -0.80 -18.81
N GLN A 352 0.03 0.28 -18.54
CA GLN A 352 1.00 0.38 -17.45
C GLN A 352 0.39 0.99 -16.18
N THR A 353 -0.91 1.30 -16.19
CA THR A 353 -1.61 1.97 -15.08
C THR A 353 -2.80 1.11 -14.64
N ASP A 354 -2.67 0.44 -13.50
CA ASP A 354 -3.80 -0.22 -12.85
C ASP A 354 -4.68 0.82 -12.15
N ALA A 355 -5.76 1.25 -12.83
CA ALA A 355 -6.63 2.33 -12.38
C ALA A 355 -7.20 2.09 -10.96
N GLU A 356 -7.63 0.86 -10.64
CA GLU A 356 -8.17 0.51 -9.32
C GLU A 356 -7.11 0.69 -8.23
N SER A 357 -5.85 0.33 -8.53
CA SER A 357 -4.75 0.51 -7.58
C SER A 357 -4.46 1.98 -7.25
N PHE A 358 -4.83 2.94 -8.11
CA PHE A 358 -4.64 4.37 -7.87
C PHE A 358 -5.79 5.01 -7.10
N GLU A 359 -6.96 4.38 -6.96
CA GLU A 359 -8.10 4.94 -6.21
C GLU A 359 -7.75 5.32 -4.75
N PRO A 360 -6.98 4.52 -3.97
CA PRO A 360 -6.57 4.90 -2.62
C PRO A 360 -5.61 6.09 -2.55
N MET A 361 -5.20 6.65 -3.70
CA MET A 361 -4.35 7.81 -3.80
C MET A 361 -5.14 9.11 -4.02
N GLU A 362 -6.45 9.05 -4.25
CA GLU A 362 -7.28 10.25 -4.35
C GLU A 362 -7.21 11.04 -3.02
N PRO A 363 -6.72 12.28 -3.01
CA PRO A 363 -6.69 13.08 -1.81
C PRO A 363 -8.12 13.46 -1.40
N PHE A 364 -8.63 12.91 -0.30
CA PHE A 364 -9.90 13.37 0.27
C PHE A 364 -9.78 14.71 1.02
N ALA A 365 -8.56 15.05 1.45
CA ALA A 365 -8.19 16.35 1.98
C ALA A 365 -6.83 16.74 1.39
N ASP A 366 -6.72 17.98 0.92
CA ASP A 366 -5.46 18.57 0.51
C ASP A 366 -5.41 20.01 1.00
N GLY A 367 -4.88 20.19 2.21
CA GLY A 367 -4.76 21.50 2.83
C GLY A 367 -3.85 22.45 2.03
N PHE A 368 -2.95 21.95 1.19
CA PHE A 368 -2.13 22.79 0.30
C PHE A 368 -2.98 23.43 -0.81
N ARG A 369 -4.02 22.73 -1.27
CA ARG A 369 -5.04 23.26 -2.21
C ARG A 369 -6.31 23.78 -1.53
N ASN A 370 -6.33 23.84 -0.21
CA ASN A 370 -7.52 24.21 0.58
C ASN A 370 -8.77 23.36 0.21
N TYR A 371 -8.55 22.07 -0.02
CA TYR A 371 -9.57 21.13 -0.44
C TYR A 371 -9.96 20.18 0.69
N LEU A 372 -11.26 19.95 0.81
CA LEU A 372 -11.85 18.96 1.68
C LEU A 372 -13.08 18.38 0.97
N GLN A 373 -13.03 17.09 0.60
CA GLN A 373 -14.09 16.44 -0.16
C GLN A 373 -15.37 16.30 0.69
N VAL A 374 -15.21 15.85 1.92
CA VAL A 374 -16.29 15.63 2.90
C VAL A 374 -15.85 16.01 4.30
N ARG A 375 -16.79 16.18 5.23
CA ARG A 375 -16.46 16.41 6.64
C ARG A 375 -15.94 15.13 7.28
N PHE A 376 -14.79 15.20 7.95
CA PHE A 376 -14.18 14.10 8.70
C PHE A 376 -14.49 14.20 10.20
N SER A 377 -14.33 13.08 10.90
CA SER A 377 -14.29 13.02 12.37
C SER A 377 -12.99 13.61 12.94
N VAL A 378 -11.92 13.58 12.14
CA VAL A 378 -10.60 14.15 12.44
C VAL A 378 -10.57 15.66 12.11
N PRO A 379 -9.94 16.51 12.95
CA PRO A 379 -9.76 17.92 12.64
C PRO A 379 -9.01 18.14 11.32
N THR A 380 -9.41 19.16 10.55
CA THR A 380 -8.86 19.41 9.20
C THR A 380 -7.36 19.75 9.23
N GLU A 381 -6.89 20.41 10.29
CA GLU A 381 -5.48 20.70 10.53
C GLU A 381 -4.63 19.45 10.75
N GLU A 382 -5.18 18.38 11.33
CA GLU A 382 -4.48 17.10 11.48
C GLU A 382 -4.36 16.40 10.12
N LEU A 383 -5.37 16.51 9.25
CA LEU A 383 -5.30 16.00 7.87
C LEU A 383 -4.25 16.74 7.01
N LEU A 384 -4.02 18.03 7.27
CA LEU A 384 -2.91 18.76 6.63
C LEU A 384 -1.54 18.22 7.10
N ILE A 385 -1.39 17.94 8.40
CA ILE A 385 -0.15 17.38 8.94
C ILE A 385 0.09 15.97 8.39
N ASP A 386 -0.95 15.14 8.32
CA ASP A 386 -0.90 13.81 7.69
C ASP A 386 -0.46 13.90 6.22
N ARG A 387 -1.10 14.79 5.45
CA ARG A 387 -0.71 15.03 4.05
C ARG A 387 0.74 15.49 3.91
N ALA A 388 1.21 16.38 4.79
CA ALA A 388 2.59 16.83 4.79
C ALA A 388 3.57 15.70 5.14
N GLN A 389 3.20 14.82 6.08
CA GLN A 389 3.96 13.64 6.46
C GLN A 389 4.13 12.68 5.27
N LEU A 390 3.04 12.42 4.53
CA LEU A 390 3.08 11.57 3.33
C LEU A 390 3.98 12.18 2.24
N LEU A 391 3.96 13.50 2.07
CA LEU A 391 4.86 14.20 1.16
C LEU A 391 6.32 14.25 1.65
N GLY A 392 6.60 13.80 2.88
CA GLY A 392 7.92 13.83 3.49
C GLY A 392 8.39 15.23 3.89
N LEU A 393 7.46 16.16 4.09
CA LEU A 393 7.74 17.56 4.41
C LEU A 393 7.96 17.76 5.91
N SER A 394 8.95 18.58 6.24
CA SER A 394 9.10 19.15 7.58
C SER A 394 8.06 20.26 7.82
N ALA A 395 7.85 20.64 9.09
CA ALA A 395 6.95 21.73 9.43
C ALA A 395 7.31 23.07 8.74
N PRO A 396 8.60 23.49 8.65
CA PRO A 396 8.97 24.67 7.85
C PRO A 396 8.60 24.56 6.37
N GLU A 397 8.85 23.42 5.74
CA GLU A 397 8.53 23.19 4.31
C GLU A 397 7.01 23.23 4.08
N MET A 398 6.23 22.56 4.93
CA MET A 398 4.77 22.64 4.93
C MET A 398 4.30 24.09 5.04
N THR A 399 4.87 24.86 5.98
CA THR A 399 4.49 26.26 6.24
C THR A 399 4.71 27.14 5.02
N VAL A 400 5.90 27.11 4.41
CA VAL A 400 6.20 27.94 3.23
C VAL A 400 5.39 27.52 2.01
N LEU A 401 5.10 26.23 1.84
CA LEU A 401 4.26 25.73 0.76
C LEU A 401 2.81 26.20 0.91
N VAL A 402 2.22 26.11 2.10
CA VAL A 402 0.86 26.62 2.34
C VAL A 402 0.78 28.11 2.00
N GLY A 403 1.69 28.94 2.55
CA GLY A 403 1.66 30.38 2.28
C GLY A 403 1.89 30.74 0.82
N GLY A 404 2.87 30.10 0.17
CA GLY A 404 3.18 30.30 -1.25
C GLY A 404 2.04 29.89 -2.16
N LEU A 405 1.48 28.69 -1.97
CA LEU A 405 0.38 28.17 -2.79
C LEU A 405 -0.88 29.03 -2.67
N ARG A 406 -1.17 29.60 -1.49
CA ARG A 406 -2.27 30.55 -1.31
C ARG A 406 -2.09 31.80 -2.17
N VAL A 407 -0.94 32.46 -2.12
CA VAL A 407 -0.71 33.70 -2.90
C VAL A 407 -0.60 33.44 -4.40
N LEU A 408 -0.17 32.24 -4.81
CA LEU A 408 -0.18 31.79 -6.20
C LEU A 408 -1.57 31.40 -6.71
N GLY A 409 -2.57 31.33 -5.82
CA GLY A 409 -3.95 31.02 -6.15
C GLY A 409 -4.23 29.54 -6.38
N ALA A 410 -3.38 28.64 -5.88
CA ALA A 410 -3.48 27.20 -6.11
C ALA A 410 -4.62 26.49 -5.34
N ASN A 411 -5.60 27.26 -4.86
CA ASN A 411 -6.78 26.69 -4.20
C ASN A 411 -7.65 25.93 -5.22
N HIS A 412 -8.22 24.82 -4.78
CA HIS A 412 -9.22 24.07 -5.53
C HIS A 412 -10.46 24.94 -5.81
N GLY A 413 -10.96 24.88 -7.04
CA GLY A 413 -12.14 25.65 -7.47
C GLY A 413 -12.00 27.17 -7.32
N ASP A 414 -10.78 27.71 -7.39
CA ASP A 414 -10.47 29.15 -7.32
C ASP A 414 -10.95 29.87 -6.05
N ARG A 415 -11.19 29.08 -4.99
CA ARG A 415 -11.60 29.51 -3.66
C ARG A 415 -10.67 30.59 -3.09
N LYS A 416 -11.24 31.57 -2.40
CA LYS A 416 -10.52 32.76 -1.88
C LYS A 416 -10.03 32.60 -0.45
N GLU A 417 -10.46 31.54 0.22
CA GLU A 417 -10.14 31.21 1.58
C GLU A 417 -8.61 31.08 1.76
N GLY A 418 -8.06 31.86 2.70
CA GLY A 418 -6.64 31.93 2.97
C GLY A 418 -5.80 32.65 1.90
N VAL A 419 -6.39 33.20 0.83
CA VAL A 419 -5.66 34.03 -0.16
C VAL A 419 -5.50 35.44 0.42
N LEU A 420 -4.61 35.58 1.40
CA LEU A 420 -4.39 36.82 2.14
C LEU A 420 -3.37 37.72 1.40
N THR A 421 -3.71 38.16 0.18
CA THR A 421 -2.90 39.09 -0.61
C THR A 421 -3.77 39.94 -1.53
N ALA A 422 -3.35 41.17 -1.81
CA ALA A 422 -3.94 42.02 -2.84
C ALA A 422 -3.30 41.81 -4.24
N ARG A 423 -2.29 40.94 -4.33
CA ARG A 423 -1.47 40.71 -5.53
C ARG A 423 -1.43 39.22 -5.90
N PRO A 424 -2.58 38.55 -6.12
CA PRO A 424 -2.62 37.13 -6.42
C PRO A 424 -1.81 36.81 -7.69
N GLY A 425 -1.07 35.70 -7.66
CA GLY A 425 -0.14 35.30 -8.72
C GLY A 425 1.27 35.87 -8.57
N GLN A 426 1.52 36.75 -7.58
CA GLN A 426 2.87 37.19 -7.20
C GLN A 426 3.36 36.40 -5.97
N LEU A 427 4.57 35.85 -6.05
CA LEU A 427 5.14 35.05 -4.96
C LEU A 427 5.71 35.97 -3.87
N THR A 428 4.95 36.15 -2.79
CA THR A 428 5.25 37.06 -1.69
C THR A 428 4.98 36.38 -0.34
N ASN A 429 5.45 36.98 0.75
CA ASN A 429 5.12 36.53 2.11
C ASN A 429 3.80 37.13 2.64
N ASP A 430 2.97 37.72 1.78
CA ASP A 430 1.72 38.41 2.16
C ASP A 430 0.81 37.52 3.02
N PHE A 431 0.75 36.21 2.75
CA PHE A 431 0.01 35.25 3.57
C PHE A 431 0.37 35.34 5.06
N PHE A 432 1.67 35.38 5.36
CA PHE A 432 2.19 35.39 6.74
C PHE A 432 2.13 36.77 7.39
N VAL A 433 2.22 37.85 6.60
CA VAL A 433 2.14 39.22 7.12
C VAL A 433 0.70 39.56 7.53
N ASN A 434 -0.29 39.02 6.82
CA ASN A 434 -1.70 39.31 7.03
C ASN A 434 -2.40 38.34 7.99
N LEU A 435 -1.86 37.14 8.20
CA LEU A 435 -2.31 36.19 9.22
C LEU A 435 -1.91 36.68 10.61
#